data_AF-A0A4R7NUR8-F1
#
_entry.id   AF-A0A4R7NUR8-F1
#
_cell.length_a   1.000
_cell.length_b   1.000
_cell.length_c   1.000
_cell.angle_alpha   90.00
_cell.angle_beta   90.00
_cell.angle_gamma   90.00
#
_symmetry.space_group_name_H-M   'P 1'
#
loop_
_entity.id
_entity.type
_entity.pdbx_description
1 polymer ?
#
loop_
_entity_poly.entity_id
_entity_poly.type
_entity_poly.pdbx_seq_one_letter_code
_entity_poly.pdbx_strand_id
1 'polypeptide(L)'
;MSRHLGDRVVQALHRWRWPGRSRQAEQRLPVILCGLDYAHYRLLTHFAHSTHYSALAVVDDYPWHHGTHVEGVRVYYPSEVPSLVERHGVVAVVYCHADDLAVFGGETRERLAVWGVPCVRLSPNDEDIEAELTSRLASRT
;
A
#
# COMPACT_ATOMS: atom_id res chain seq x y z
N MET A 1 12.12 -23.96 -5.69
CA MET A 1 11.67 -23.69 -7.08
C MET A 1 10.26 -23.08 -7.07
N SER A 2 10.13 -21.79 -6.75
CA SER A 2 8.86 -21.07 -6.85
C SER A 2 9.15 -19.57 -6.93
N ARG A 3 9.42 -19.07 -8.14
CA ARG A 3 9.60 -17.63 -8.42
C ARG A 3 8.68 -17.11 -9.53
N HIS A 4 7.79 -17.96 -10.07
CA HIS A 4 7.02 -17.62 -11.28
C HIS A 4 5.58 -17.16 -11.04
N LEU A 5 5.05 -17.25 -9.82
CA LEU A 5 3.65 -16.89 -9.56
C LEU A 5 3.46 -15.39 -9.30
N GLY A 6 4.40 -14.76 -8.58
CA GLY A 6 4.36 -13.33 -8.27
C GLY A 6 4.45 -12.45 -9.52
N ASP A 7 5.35 -12.81 -10.45
CA ASP A 7 5.54 -12.10 -11.72
C ASP A 7 4.25 -12.01 -12.55
N ARG A 8 3.38 -13.02 -12.51
CA ARG A 8 2.17 -13.04 -13.35
C ARG A 8 1.06 -12.13 -12.82
N VAL A 9 0.93 -12.00 -11.50
CA VAL A 9 -0.02 -11.08 -10.87
C VAL A 9 0.48 -9.64 -11.04
N VAL A 10 1.77 -9.41 -10.81
CA VAL A 10 2.42 -8.11 -11.04
C VAL A 10 2.30 -7.69 -12.51
N GLN A 11 2.54 -8.59 -13.47
CA GLN A 11 2.35 -8.32 -14.90
C GLN A 11 0.89 -8.06 -15.29
N ALA A 12 -0.07 -8.75 -14.66
CA ALA A 12 -1.50 -8.51 -14.89
C ALA A 12 -1.91 -7.10 -14.39
N LEU A 13 -1.37 -6.66 -13.24
CA LEU A 13 -1.57 -5.32 -12.70
C LEU A 13 -0.84 -4.24 -13.53
N HIS A 14 0.35 -4.52 -14.07
CA HIS A 14 1.06 -3.62 -15.00
C HIS A 14 0.31 -3.35 -16.31
N ARG A 15 -0.68 -4.17 -16.67
CA ARG A 15 -1.42 -4.02 -17.93
C ARG A 15 -2.39 -2.84 -17.93
N TRP A 16 -2.68 -2.25 -16.77
CA TRP A 16 -3.45 -1.02 -16.65
C TRP A 16 -2.52 0.19 -16.80
N ARG A 17 -2.34 0.64 -18.05
CA ARG A 17 -1.53 1.83 -18.40
C ARG A 17 -2.26 3.12 -18.00
N TRP A 18 -1.76 3.80 -16.98
CA TRP A 18 -2.13 5.18 -16.63
C TRP A 18 -1.01 6.16 -17.06
N PRO A 19 -1.30 7.26 -17.78
CA PRO A 19 -0.27 8.18 -18.25
C PRO A 19 0.17 9.16 -17.14
N GLY A 20 1.48 9.27 -16.90
CA GLY A 20 2.06 10.31 -16.02
C GLY A 20 3.23 9.89 -15.10
N ARG A 21 3.84 8.71 -15.29
CA ARG A 21 4.84 8.16 -14.34
C ARG A 21 6.29 8.42 -14.80
N SER A 22 7.18 8.72 -13.86
CA SER A 22 8.63 8.76 -14.08
C SER A 22 9.19 7.32 -14.19
N ARG A 23 10.16 7.13 -15.09
CA ARG A 23 10.73 5.83 -15.54
C ARG A 23 11.21 4.87 -14.44
N GLN A 24 11.51 5.38 -13.24
CA GLN A 24 11.99 4.58 -12.10
C GLN A 24 10.84 4.12 -11.18
N ALA A 25 9.76 4.91 -11.11
CA ALA A 25 8.53 4.51 -10.44
C ALA A 25 7.77 3.46 -11.25
N GLU A 26 7.96 3.38 -12.57
CA GLU A 26 7.30 2.39 -13.45
C GLU A 26 7.48 0.92 -13.08
N GLN A 27 8.44 0.55 -12.20
CA GLN A 27 8.71 -0.86 -11.86
C GLN A 27 8.04 -1.37 -10.58
N ARG A 28 7.68 -0.51 -9.62
CA ARG A 28 7.11 -0.94 -8.33
C ARG A 28 5.64 -0.60 -8.22
N LEU A 29 4.85 -1.50 -7.64
CA LEU A 29 3.43 -1.32 -7.38
C LEU A 29 3.23 -0.43 -6.14
N PRO A 30 2.48 0.67 -6.24
CA PRO A 30 2.32 1.60 -5.13
C PRO A 30 1.34 1.06 -4.09
N VAL A 31 1.71 1.14 -2.82
CA VAL A 31 0.86 0.82 -1.67
C VAL A 31 0.74 2.02 -0.75
N ILE A 32 -0.36 2.08 -0.01
CA ILE A 32 -0.53 3.03 1.09
C ILE A 32 -0.37 2.25 2.40
N LEU A 33 0.40 2.78 3.36
CA LEU A 33 0.46 2.23 4.70
C LEU A 33 -0.48 3.02 5.63
N CYS A 34 -1.35 2.34 6.36
CA CYS A 34 -2.30 2.95 7.29
C CYS A 34 -1.89 2.66 8.72
N GLY A 35 -1.70 3.71 9.52
CA GLY A 35 -1.13 3.67 10.86
C GLY A 35 0.31 4.16 10.90
N LEU A 36 0.71 4.71 12.04
CA LEU A 36 2.06 5.21 12.28
C LEU A 36 2.53 4.88 13.71
N ASP A 37 3.14 3.71 13.86
CA ASP A 37 3.82 3.27 15.08
C ASP A 37 5.03 2.39 14.74
N TYR A 38 5.64 1.77 15.75
CA TYR A 38 6.79 0.87 15.59
C TYR A 38 6.60 -0.25 14.56
N ALA A 39 5.43 -0.89 14.52
CA ALA A 39 5.13 -1.94 13.54
C ALA A 39 5.12 -1.37 12.11
N HIS A 40 4.53 -0.19 11.94
CA HIS A 40 4.45 0.52 10.67
C HIS A 40 5.81 0.99 10.17
N TYR A 41 6.68 1.51 11.06
CA TYR A 41 8.05 1.87 10.70
C TYR A 41 8.80 0.67 10.11
N ARG A 42 8.65 -0.52 10.70
CA ARG A 42 9.29 -1.73 10.19
C ARG A 42 8.78 -2.10 8.79
N LEU A 43 7.45 -2.03 8.56
CA LEU A 43 6.90 -2.25 7.22
C LEU A 43 7.40 -1.21 6.21
N LEU A 44 7.56 0.07 6.60
CA LEU A 44 8.14 1.09 5.73
C LEU A 44 9.58 0.75 5.36
N THR A 45 10.40 0.30 6.30
CA THR A 45 11.77 -0.15 6.00
C THR A 45 11.76 -1.33 5.01
N HIS A 46 10.83 -2.28 5.16
CA HIS A 46 10.68 -3.37 4.20
C HIS A 46 10.30 -2.85 2.80
N PHE A 47 9.35 -1.91 2.69
CA PHE A 47 8.96 -1.34 1.40
C PHE A 47 10.03 -0.42 0.78
N ALA A 48 10.87 0.22 1.58
CA ALA A 48 12.01 1.00 1.07
C ALA A 48 13.00 0.10 0.32
N HIS A 49 13.22 -1.12 0.83
CA HIS A 49 14.12 -2.11 0.24
C HIS A 49 13.42 -3.06 -0.75
N SER A 50 12.10 -2.91 -0.91
CA SER A 50 11.30 -3.74 -1.79
C SER A 50 11.64 -3.53 -3.26
N THR A 51 11.63 -4.62 -4.03
CA THR A 51 11.81 -4.59 -5.50
C THR A 51 10.48 -4.60 -6.26
N HIS A 52 9.39 -5.03 -5.62
CA HIS A 52 8.07 -5.15 -6.24
C HIS A 52 7.09 -4.06 -5.81
N TYR A 53 7.21 -3.54 -4.59
CA TYR A 53 6.28 -2.60 -4.00
C TYR A 53 6.99 -1.31 -3.57
N SER A 54 6.22 -0.23 -3.48
CA SER A 54 6.72 1.04 -2.95
C SER A 54 5.64 1.68 -2.08
N ALA A 55 5.99 2.05 -0.85
CA ALA A 55 5.11 2.85 -0.01
C ALA A 55 5.01 4.27 -0.60
N LEU A 56 3.84 4.59 -1.14
CA LEU A 56 3.54 5.90 -1.75
C LEU A 56 3.21 6.93 -0.67
N ALA A 57 2.48 6.51 0.35
CA ALA A 57 1.96 7.37 1.41
C ALA A 57 1.83 6.57 2.71
N VAL A 58 1.98 7.28 3.83
CA VAL A 58 1.54 6.84 5.16
C VAL A 58 0.25 7.59 5.49
N VAL A 59 -0.67 6.94 6.18
CA VAL A 59 -1.96 7.51 6.58
C VAL A 59 -2.08 7.46 8.08
N ASP A 60 -2.40 8.60 8.66
CA ASP A 60 -2.58 8.77 10.11
C ASP A 60 -3.55 9.93 10.35
N ASP A 61 -4.34 9.87 11.41
CA ASP A 61 -5.36 10.87 11.74
C ASP A 61 -4.90 11.91 12.77
N TYR A 62 -3.70 11.76 13.35
CA TYR A 62 -3.17 12.76 14.27
C TYR A 62 -2.74 14.03 13.53
N PRO A 63 -3.28 15.21 13.89
CA PRO A 63 -3.08 16.43 13.11
C PRO A 63 -1.62 16.86 12.94
N TRP A 64 -0.76 16.55 13.92
CA TRP A 64 0.65 16.91 13.91
C TRP A 64 1.51 15.99 13.04
N HIS A 65 1.00 14.85 12.59
CA HIS A 65 1.73 13.98 11.65
C HIS A 65 1.51 14.41 10.19
N HIS A 66 0.40 15.08 9.87
CA HIS A 66 0.07 15.44 8.49
C HIS A 66 1.18 16.26 7.81
N GLY A 67 1.55 15.86 6.59
CA GLY A 67 2.57 16.54 5.80
C GLY A 67 4.01 16.29 6.22
N THR A 68 4.24 15.60 7.36
CA THR A 68 5.56 15.13 7.74
C THR A 68 6.04 13.99 6.84
N HIS A 69 7.32 13.63 6.96
CA HIS A 69 7.91 12.51 6.24
C HIS A 69 8.46 11.48 7.21
N VAL A 70 8.21 10.21 6.92
CA VAL A 70 8.69 9.06 7.66
C VAL A 70 9.38 8.13 6.68
N GLU A 71 10.67 7.85 6.89
CA GLU A 71 11.48 7.06 5.94
C GLU A 71 11.38 7.57 4.49
N GLY A 72 11.28 8.90 4.32
CA GLY A 72 11.11 9.55 3.02
C GLY A 72 9.70 9.47 2.42
N VAL A 73 8.75 8.83 3.09
CA VAL A 73 7.35 8.71 2.67
C VAL A 73 6.51 9.77 3.39
N ARG A 74 5.68 10.51 2.66
CA ARG A 74 4.85 11.57 3.22
C ARG A 74 3.62 11.00 3.94
N VAL A 75 3.25 11.63 5.06
CA VAL A 75 2.05 11.31 5.83
C VAL A 75 0.86 12.16 5.36
N TYR A 76 -0.30 11.52 5.20
CA TYR A 76 -1.55 12.10 4.71
C TYR A 76 -2.71 11.77 5.65
N TYR A 77 -3.78 12.56 5.56
CA TYR A 77 -5.01 12.25 6.27
C TYR A 77 -5.78 11.10 5.60
N PRO A 78 -6.60 10.35 6.36
CA PRO A 78 -7.47 9.31 5.82
C PRO A 78 -8.41 9.79 4.71
N SER A 79 -8.85 11.06 4.78
CA SER A 79 -9.72 11.68 3.78
C SER A 79 -9.05 11.87 2.42
N GLU A 80 -7.72 11.86 2.36
CA GLU A 80 -6.94 12.03 1.13
C GLU A 80 -6.69 10.71 0.39
N VAL A 81 -6.80 9.57 1.09
CA VAL A 81 -6.59 8.23 0.54
C VAL A 81 -7.33 7.98 -0.77
N PRO A 82 -8.61 8.36 -0.90
CA PRO A 82 -9.33 8.09 -2.15
C PRO A 82 -8.77 8.87 -3.35
N SER A 83 -8.36 10.11 -3.13
CA SER A 83 -7.70 10.91 -4.17
C SER A 83 -6.33 10.33 -4.52
N LEU A 84 -5.60 9.80 -3.54
CA LEU A 84 -4.31 9.14 -3.76
C LEU A 84 -4.47 7.87 -4.59
N VAL A 85 -5.47 7.05 -4.26
CA VAL A 85 -5.78 5.81 -4.98
C VAL A 85 -6.10 6.10 -6.45
N GLU A 86 -7.02 7.04 -6.70
CA GLU A 86 -7.45 7.40 -8.05
C GLU A 86 -6.30 7.94 -8.91
N ARG A 87 -5.40 8.74 -8.34
CA ARG A 87 -4.32 9.41 -9.07
C ARG A 87 -3.08 8.54 -9.29
N HIS A 88 -2.82 7.59 -8.40
CA HIS A 88 -1.53 6.90 -8.35
C HIS A 88 -1.60 5.40 -8.60
N GLY A 89 -2.80 4.83 -8.83
CA GLY A 89 -2.95 3.41 -9.14
C GLY A 89 -2.52 2.51 -7.97
N VAL A 90 -2.84 2.92 -6.75
CA VAL A 90 -2.55 2.18 -5.52
C VAL A 90 -3.16 0.79 -5.58
N VAL A 91 -2.37 -0.25 -5.31
CA VAL A 91 -2.81 -1.65 -5.40
C VAL A 91 -3.31 -2.20 -4.07
N ALA A 92 -2.97 -1.57 -2.95
CA ALA A 92 -3.41 -1.99 -1.62
C ALA A 92 -3.29 -0.86 -0.60
N VAL A 93 -4.15 -0.92 0.43
CA VAL A 93 -3.94 -0.26 1.71
C VAL A 93 -3.43 -1.32 2.69
N VAL A 94 -2.20 -1.17 3.17
CA VAL A 94 -1.55 -2.09 4.12
C VAL A 94 -1.73 -1.58 5.54
N TYR A 95 -1.96 -2.46 6.50
CA TYR A 95 -2.11 -2.10 7.92
C TYR A 95 -1.59 -3.23 8.84
N CYS A 96 -1.30 -2.93 10.10
CA CYS A 96 -0.75 -3.90 11.08
C CYS A 96 -1.82 -4.42 12.05
N HIS A 97 -2.64 -3.51 12.55
CA HIS A 97 -3.61 -3.67 13.62
C HIS A 97 -5.03 -3.36 13.11
N ALA A 98 -6.02 -4.07 13.63
CA ALA A 98 -7.41 -3.87 13.18
C ALA A 98 -7.89 -2.43 13.37
N ASP A 99 -7.39 -1.76 14.41
CA ASP A 99 -7.74 -0.39 14.76
C ASP A 99 -7.14 0.65 13.80
N ASP A 100 -6.08 0.31 13.05
CA ASP A 100 -5.49 1.22 12.06
C ASP A 100 -6.51 1.59 10.98
N LEU A 101 -7.46 0.70 10.67
CA LEU A 101 -8.51 0.96 9.69
C LEU A 101 -9.71 1.73 10.27
N ALA A 102 -9.77 1.95 11.58
CA ALA A 102 -10.87 2.68 12.22
C ALA A 102 -10.93 4.14 11.76
N VAL A 103 -9.80 4.69 11.30
CA VAL A 103 -9.70 6.03 10.69
C VAL A 103 -10.50 6.16 9.39
N PHE A 104 -10.88 5.04 8.77
CA PHE A 104 -11.72 5.03 7.58
C PHE A 104 -13.21 4.83 7.91
N GLY A 105 -14.01 5.84 7.55
CA GLY A 105 -15.47 5.72 7.48
C GLY A 105 -15.94 4.63 6.51
N GLY A 106 -17.21 4.23 6.62
CA GLY A 106 -17.82 3.20 5.78
C GLY A 106 -17.75 3.52 4.28
N GLU A 107 -18.04 4.77 3.91
CA GLU A 107 -17.99 5.26 2.53
C GLU A 107 -16.61 5.09 1.90
N THR A 108 -15.54 5.46 2.63
CA THR A 108 -14.17 5.29 2.13
C THR A 108 -13.85 3.82 1.89
N ARG A 109 -14.21 2.93 2.82
CA ARG A 109 -13.96 1.49 2.70
C ARG A 109 -14.73 0.86 1.52
N GLU A 110 -15.98 1.25 1.34
CA GLU A 110 -16.80 0.81 0.21
C GLU A 110 -16.19 1.27 -1.12
N ARG A 111 -15.77 2.54 -1.21
CA ARG A 111 -15.15 3.09 -2.41
C ARG A 111 -13.84 2.37 -2.77
N LEU A 112 -12.98 2.08 -1.78
CA LEU A 112 -11.77 1.28 -1.99
C LEU A 112 -12.10 -0.12 -2.53
N ALA A 113 -13.15 -0.76 -2.00
CA ALA A 113 -13.59 -2.07 -2.48
C ALA A 113 -14.09 -2.03 -3.93
N VAL A 114 -14.89 -1.02 -4.31
CA VAL A 114 -15.37 -0.82 -5.68
C VAL A 114 -14.21 -0.61 -6.66
N TRP A 115 -13.15 0.09 -6.25
CA TRP A 115 -11.93 0.26 -7.05
C TRP A 115 -11.00 -0.95 -7.05
N GLY A 116 -11.35 -2.04 -6.35
CA GLY A 116 -10.52 -3.22 -6.27
C GLY A 116 -9.24 -3.02 -5.46
N VAL A 117 -9.20 -2.04 -4.55
CA VAL A 117 -8.07 -1.78 -3.65
C VAL A 117 -8.33 -2.44 -2.30
N PRO A 118 -7.78 -3.64 -2.04
CA PRO A 118 -7.93 -4.31 -0.77
C PRO A 118 -7.23 -3.58 0.38
N CYS A 119 -7.84 -3.63 1.56
CA CYS A 119 -7.10 -3.45 2.81
C CYS A 119 -6.46 -4.79 3.20
N VAL A 120 -5.13 -4.85 3.23
CA VAL A 120 -4.35 -6.06 3.53
C VAL A 120 -3.63 -5.90 4.86
N ARG A 121 -3.88 -6.83 5.78
CA ARG A 121 -3.13 -6.91 7.02
C ARG A 121 -1.79 -7.60 6.77
N LEU A 122 -0.69 -7.00 7.19
CA LEU A 122 0.63 -7.62 7.22
C LEU A 122 1.18 -7.56 8.64
N SER A 123 1.96 -8.57 9.03
CA SER A 123 2.72 -8.52 10.27
C SER A 123 4.13 -8.04 9.96
N PRO A 124 4.70 -7.08 10.70
CA PRO A 124 6.10 -6.68 10.50
C PRO A 124 7.11 -7.79 10.82
N ASN A 125 6.65 -8.91 11.39
CA ASN A 125 7.46 -10.08 11.72
C ASN A 125 7.40 -11.18 10.65
N ASP A 126 6.62 -11.00 9.58
CA ASP A 126 6.59 -12.00 8.50
C ASP A 126 7.97 -12.06 7.83
N GLU A 127 8.44 -13.28 7.56
CA GLU A 127 9.79 -13.51 6.99
C GLU A 127 9.93 -12.92 5.58
N ASP A 128 8.84 -12.89 4.81
CA ASP A 128 8.78 -12.34 3.45
C ASP A 128 7.51 -11.52 3.23
N ILE A 129 7.61 -10.23 3.54
CA ILE A 129 6.53 -9.24 3.42
C ILE A 129 6.04 -9.12 1.96
N GLU A 130 6.94 -9.21 0.98
CA GLU A 130 6.55 -9.08 -0.43
C GLU A 130 5.74 -10.29 -0.91
N ALA A 131 6.19 -11.50 -0.55
CA ALA A 131 5.49 -12.73 -0.89
C ALA A 131 4.11 -12.78 -0.22
N GLU A 132 4.02 -12.38 1.05
CA GLU A 132 2.74 -12.35 1.77
C GLU A 132 1.77 -11.35 1.13
N LEU A 133 2.21 -10.11 0.86
CA LEU A 133 1.37 -9.13 0.17
C LEU A 133 0.90 -9.64 -1.19
N THR A 134 1.80 -10.24 -1.97
CA THR A 134 1.47 -10.80 -3.29
C THR A 134 0.44 -11.92 -3.19
N SER A 135 0.57 -12.82 -2.22
CA SER A 135 -0.38 -13.90 -1.94
C SER A 135 -1.78 -13.36 -1.60
N ARG A 136 -1.84 -12.31 -0.77
CA ARG A 136 -3.09 -11.63 -0.39
C ARG A 136 -3.77 -10.92 -1.56
N LEU A 137 -3.00 -10.35 -2.47
CA LEU A 137 -3.52 -9.73 -3.69
C LEU A 137 -4.03 -10.80 -4.69
N ALA A 138 -3.31 -11.91 -4.82
CA ALA A 138 -3.67 -12.99 -5.75
C ALA A 138 -4.96 -13.73 -5.33
N SER A 139 -5.16 -13.94 -4.03
CA SER A 139 -6.34 -14.63 -3.48
C SER A 139 -7.66 -13.87 -3.62
N ARG A 140 -7.64 -12.65 -4.21
CA ARG A 140 -8.81 -11.82 -4.47
C ARG A 140 -9.19 -11.71 -5.95
N THR A 141 -8.40 -12.29 -6.85
CA THR A 141 -8.70 -12.38 -8.29
C THR A 141 -9.50 -13.66 -8.56
#